data_AF-A0A932XI19-F1
#
_entry.id   AF-A0A932XI19-F1
#
_cell.length_a   1.000
_cell.length_b   1.000
_cell.length_c   1.000
_cell.angle_alpha   90.00
_cell.angle_beta   90.00
_cell.angle_gamma   90.00
#
_symmetry.space_group_name_H-M   'P 1'
#
loop_
_entity.id
_entity.type
_entity.pdbx_description
1 polymer ?
#
loop_
_entity_poly.entity_id
_entity_poly.type
_entity_poly.pdbx_seq_one_letter_code
_entity_poly.pdbx_strand_id
1 'polypeptide(L)'
;MGDMAMAQVAVFQPARLIDRREVLALTPDQVSRLEALAQEARQARERADTTARTQNQRLRELWNAPTPDVAQLRSLAQAAMQARQAAALASLEAAAKAKAILTPEQRGRVAGWADAARMRMQQPMRPGRPGMRRGPGMGRMPRMRPGL
;
A
#
# COMPACT_ATOMS: atom_id res chain seq x y z
N MET A 1 0.55 4.03 17.45
CA MET A 1 -0.39 5.10 17.00
C MET A 1 -0.13 5.59 15.56
N GLY A 2 1.09 5.45 14.99
CA GLY A 2 1.42 5.94 13.64
C GLY A 2 0.73 5.23 12.46
N ASP A 3 0.55 3.91 12.51
CA ASP A 3 -0.05 3.14 11.40
C ASP A 3 -1.52 3.51 11.13
N MET A 4 -2.23 3.95 12.17
CA MET A 4 -3.65 4.32 12.09
C MET A 4 -3.89 5.63 11.36
N ALA A 5 -2.93 6.56 11.41
CA ALA A 5 -2.98 7.83 10.69
C ALA A 5 -2.72 7.60 9.21
N MET A 6 -1.73 6.77 8.88
CA MET A 6 -1.38 6.45 7.49
C MET A 6 -2.48 5.66 6.76
N ALA A 7 -3.19 4.76 7.45
CA ALA A 7 -4.34 4.06 6.87
C ALA A 7 -5.50 5.01 6.50
N GLN A 8 -5.72 6.06 7.29
CA GLN A 8 -6.73 7.09 6.98
C GLN A 8 -6.28 7.97 5.80
N VAL A 9 -5.00 8.34 5.73
CA VAL A 9 -4.46 9.09 4.58
C VAL A 9 -4.60 8.29 3.28
N ALA A 10 -4.44 6.97 3.33
CA ALA A 10 -4.52 6.11 2.16
C ALA A 10 -5.91 6.07 1.52
N VAL A 11 -7.01 6.14 2.30
CA VAL A 11 -8.37 6.08 1.74
C VAL A 11 -8.80 7.38 1.05
N PHE A 12 -8.16 8.51 1.38
CA PHE A 12 -8.42 9.81 0.76
C PHE A 12 -7.48 10.12 -0.42
N GLN A 13 -6.68 9.16 -0.90
CA GLN A 13 -5.83 9.38 -2.06
C GLN A 13 -6.69 9.72 -3.31
N PRO A 14 -6.36 10.79 -4.07
CA PRO A 14 -7.22 11.28 -5.16
C PRO A 14 -7.61 10.20 -6.18
N ALA A 15 -6.65 9.40 -6.64
CA ALA A 15 -6.89 8.30 -7.59
C ALA A 15 -7.92 7.29 -7.06
N ARG A 16 -7.87 6.95 -5.77
CA ARG A 16 -8.83 6.00 -5.18
C ARG A 16 -10.24 6.57 -5.08
N LEU A 17 -10.37 7.88 -4.88
CA LEU A 17 -11.67 8.56 -4.87
C LEU A 17 -12.28 8.58 -6.27
N ILE A 18 -11.46 8.83 -7.30
CA ILE A 18 -11.89 8.79 -8.71
C ILE A 18 -12.38 7.39 -9.08
N ASP A 19 -11.67 6.33 -8.67
CA ASP A 19 -12.09 4.94 -8.88
C ASP A 19 -13.44 4.61 -8.23
N ARG A 20 -13.87 5.43 -7.27
CA ARG A 20 -15.14 5.29 -6.53
C ARG A 20 -16.13 6.40 -6.85
N ARG A 21 -15.95 7.12 -7.96
CA ARG A 21 -16.77 8.28 -8.32
C ARG A 21 -18.27 8.02 -8.30
N GLU A 22 -18.70 6.86 -8.79
CA GLU A 22 -20.13 6.51 -8.84
C GLU A 22 -20.70 6.29 -7.43
N VAL A 23 -19.94 5.57 -6.59
CA VAL A 23 -20.33 5.27 -5.20
C VAL A 23 -20.35 6.53 -4.34
N LEU A 24 -19.45 7.48 -4.62
CA LEU A 24 -19.37 8.75 -3.94
C LEU A 24 -20.29 9.82 -4.55
N ALA A 25 -20.93 9.52 -5.69
CA ALA A 25 -21.65 10.48 -6.51
C ALA A 25 -20.84 11.78 -6.70
N LEU A 26 -19.57 11.64 -7.12
CA LEU A 26 -18.69 12.79 -7.34
C LEU A 26 -19.24 13.62 -8.50
N THR A 27 -19.27 14.93 -8.32
CA THR A 27 -19.62 15.83 -9.43
C THR A 27 -18.48 15.89 -10.46
N PRO A 28 -18.76 16.26 -11.72
CA PRO A 28 -17.72 16.45 -12.72
C PRO A 28 -16.60 17.40 -12.26
N ASP A 29 -16.96 18.48 -11.56
CA ASP A 29 -15.99 19.43 -10.99
C ASP A 29 -15.11 18.78 -9.91
N GLN A 30 -15.69 17.95 -9.03
CA GLN A 30 -14.93 17.21 -8.04
C GLN A 30 -13.96 16.23 -8.71
N VAL A 31 -14.42 15.50 -9.74
CA VAL A 31 -13.57 14.56 -10.50
C VAL A 31 -12.40 15.32 -11.15
N SER A 32 -12.65 16.41 -11.85
CA SER A 32 -11.60 17.20 -12.51
C SER A 32 -10.53 17.69 -11.52
N ARG A 33 -10.94 18.21 -10.36
CA ARG A 33 -9.99 18.66 -9.31
C ARG A 33 -9.21 17.49 -8.71
N LEU A 34 -9.84 16.34 -8.52
CA LEU A 34 -9.18 15.14 -8.02
C LEU A 34 -8.18 14.58 -9.04
N GLU A 35 -8.48 14.64 -10.34
CA GLU A 35 -7.57 14.21 -11.41
C GLU A 35 -6.31 15.08 -11.45
N ALA A 36 -6.47 16.41 -11.31
CA ALA A 36 -5.34 17.32 -11.19
C ALA A 36 -4.44 16.96 -10.00
N LEU A 37 -5.03 16.74 -8.81
CA LEU A 37 -4.28 16.31 -7.62
C LEU A 37 -3.60 14.94 -7.80
N ALA A 38 -4.28 13.99 -8.45
CA ALA A 38 -3.72 12.68 -8.75
C ALA A 38 -2.49 12.80 -9.65
N GLN A 39 -2.58 13.64 -10.67
CA GLN A 39 -1.51 13.86 -11.64
C GLN A 39 -0.31 14.57 -11.00
N GLU A 40 -0.53 15.59 -10.17
CA GLU A 40 0.53 16.26 -9.40
C GLU A 40 1.26 15.27 -8.48
N ALA A 41 0.52 14.49 -7.69
CA ALA A 41 1.10 13.49 -6.79
C ALA A 41 1.86 12.40 -7.55
N ARG A 42 1.34 11.98 -8.71
CA ARG A 42 2.00 11.03 -9.60
C ARG A 42 3.34 11.58 -10.11
N GLN A 43 3.35 12.82 -10.61
CA GLN A 43 4.58 13.45 -11.09
C GLN A 43 5.63 13.60 -9.98
N ALA A 44 5.22 13.99 -8.77
CA ALA A 44 6.11 14.07 -7.62
C ALA A 44 6.74 12.70 -7.30
N ARG A 45 5.94 11.63 -7.34
CA ARG A 45 6.42 10.26 -7.14
C ARG A 45 7.36 9.80 -8.26
N GLU A 46 7.04 10.05 -9.52
CA GLU A 46 7.89 9.67 -10.66
C GLU A 46 9.25 10.37 -10.62
N ARG A 47 9.28 11.66 -10.24
CA ARG A 47 10.53 12.41 -10.01
C ARG A 47 11.34 11.79 -8.87
N ALA A 48 10.70 11.53 -7.73
CA ALA A 48 11.35 10.91 -6.58
C ALA A 48 11.90 9.51 -6.89
N ASP A 49 11.14 8.68 -7.61
CA ASP A 49 11.56 7.34 -8.02
C ASP A 49 12.76 7.41 -8.96
N THR A 50 12.75 8.34 -9.92
CA THR A 50 13.88 8.59 -10.82
C THR A 50 15.13 8.99 -10.02
N THR A 51 15.02 10.00 -9.15
CA THR A 51 16.13 10.44 -8.31
C THR A 51 16.65 9.30 -7.44
N ALA A 52 15.77 8.60 -6.72
CA ALA A 52 16.16 7.51 -5.85
C ALA A 52 16.83 6.36 -6.61
N ARG A 53 16.37 6.01 -7.83
CA ARG A 53 17.03 5.01 -8.68
C ARG A 53 18.45 5.44 -9.05
N THR A 54 18.61 6.68 -9.54
CA THR A 54 19.93 7.23 -9.89
C THR A 54 20.89 7.24 -8.71
N GLN A 55 20.45 7.73 -7.55
CA GLN A 55 21.31 7.78 -6.37
C GLN A 55 21.64 6.39 -5.83
N ASN A 56 20.69 5.44 -5.86
CA ASN A 56 20.96 4.06 -5.45
C ASN A 56 21.92 3.33 -6.39
N GLN A 57 21.89 3.63 -7.69
CA GLN A 57 22.87 3.11 -8.62
C GLN A 57 24.28 3.61 -8.28
N ARG A 58 24.44 4.92 -8.07
CA ARG A 58 25.72 5.52 -7.68
C ARG A 58 26.21 5.02 -6.32
N LEU A 59 25.31 4.80 -5.37
CA LEU A 59 25.63 4.18 -4.08
C LEU A 59 26.25 2.79 -4.26
N ARG A 60 25.67 1.96 -5.14
CA ARG A 60 26.19 0.61 -5.43
C ARG A 60 27.56 0.68 -6.09
N GLU A 61 27.75 1.58 -7.04
CA GLU A 61 29.05 1.79 -7.71
C GLU A 61 30.13 2.19 -6.70
N LEU A 62 29.84 3.16 -5.84
CA LEU A 62 30.78 3.66 -4.84
C LEU A 62 31.07 2.65 -3.73
N TRP A 63 30.06 1.87 -3.33
CA TRP A 63 30.22 0.80 -2.35
C TRP A 63 31.16 -0.31 -2.85
N ASN A 64 31.16 -0.59 -4.16
CA ASN A 64 31.99 -1.62 -4.76
C ASN A 64 33.43 -1.15 -5.08
N ALA A 65 33.76 0.11 -4.80
CA ALA A 65 35.12 0.61 -4.98
C ALA A 65 36.09 -0.01 -3.94
N PRO A 66 37.38 -0.21 -4.28
CA PRO A 66 38.38 -0.74 -3.34
C PRO A 66 38.52 0.09 -2.06
N THR A 67 38.22 1.38 -2.12
CA THR A 67 38.19 2.28 -0.98
C THR A 67 36.99 3.22 -1.12
N PRO A 68 35.82 2.87 -0.55
CA PRO A 68 34.62 3.66 -0.69
C PRO A 68 34.76 5.05 -0.03
N ASP A 69 34.37 6.11 -0.75
CA ASP A 69 34.29 7.46 -0.19
C ASP A 69 33.04 7.58 0.69
N VAL A 70 33.24 7.57 2.01
CA VAL A 70 32.16 7.64 3.00
C VAL A 70 31.36 8.95 2.91
N ALA A 71 32.00 10.07 2.56
CA ALA A 71 31.32 11.36 2.45
C ALA A 71 30.36 11.37 1.26
N GLN A 72 30.81 10.82 0.12
CA GLN A 72 29.95 10.66 -1.06
C GLN A 72 28.82 9.65 -0.81
N LEU A 73 29.08 8.51 -0.15
CA LEU A 73 28.04 7.55 0.22
C LEU A 73 26.94 8.22 1.06
N ARG A 74 27.31 9.02 2.06
CA ARG A 74 26.35 9.77 2.89
C ARG A 74 25.51 10.73 2.04
N SER A 75 26.15 11.51 1.17
CA SER A 75 25.45 12.48 0.31
C SER A 75 24.42 11.81 -0.60
N LEU A 76 24.80 10.73 -1.29
CA LEU A 76 23.91 9.98 -2.17
C LEU A 76 22.72 9.36 -1.41
N ALA A 77 22.99 8.79 -0.23
CA ALA A 77 21.96 8.22 0.63
C ALA A 77 20.96 9.29 1.10
N GLN A 78 21.45 10.47 1.52
CA GLN A 78 20.61 11.59 1.93
C GLN A 78 19.72 12.08 0.77
N ALA A 79 20.28 12.24 -0.43
CA ALA A 79 19.50 12.63 -1.61
C ALA A 79 18.40 11.61 -1.94
N ALA A 80 18.69 10.31 -1.84
CA ALA A 80 17.69 9.25 -2.04
C ALA A 80 16.57 9.31 -0.99
N MET A 81 16.92 9.53 0.29
CA MET A 81 15.94 9.67 1.38
C MET A 81 15.07 10.91 1.22
N GLN A 82 15.67 12.06 0.89
CA GLN A 82 14.94 13.32 0.66
C GLN A 82 13.95 13.20 -0.50
N ALA A 83 14.35 12.55 -1.60
CA ALA A 83 13.44 12.29 -2.72
C ALA A 83 12.20 11.49 -2.28
N ARG A 84 12.41 10.41 -1.52
CA ARG A 84 11.30 9.59 -0.99
C ARG A 84 10.42 10.38 -0.01
N GLN A 85 11.02 11.20 0.85
CA GLN A 85 10.28 12.07 1.76
C GLN A 85 9.41 13.07 1.00
N ALA A 86 9.95 13.71 -0.05
CA ALA A 86 9.21 14.64 -0.89
C ALA A 86 7.98 13.98 -1.54
N ALA A 87 8.13 12.74 -2.04
CA ALA A 87 6.99 11.99 -2.58
C ALA A 87 5.94 11.63 -1.52
N ALA A 88 6.37 11.23 -0.32
CA ALA A 88 5.47 10.93 0.79
C ALA A 88 4.68 12.18 1.23
N LEU A 89 5.34 13.34 1.31
CA LEU A 89 4.70 14.62 1.61
C LEU A 89 3.70 15.02 0.52
N ALA A 90 4.06 14.92 -0.76
CA ALA A 90 3.15 15.22 -1.87
C ALA A 90 1.90 14.33 -1.83
N SER A 91 2.06 13.04 -1.51
CA SER A 91 0.91 12.12 -1.36
C SER A 91 0.03 12.46 -0.15
N LEU A 92 0.61 12.91 0.96
CA LEU A 92 -0.12 13.36 2.15
C LEU A 92 -0.91 14.65 1.85
N GLU A 93 -0.27 15.62 1.22
CA GLU A 93 -0.90 16.89 0.81
C GLU A 93 -2.03 16.66 -0.18
N ALA A 94 -1.82 15.80 -1.18
CA ALA A 94 -2.85 15.45 -2.16
C ALA A 94 -4.07 14.81 -1.48
N ALA A 95 -3.87 13.91 -0.51
CA ALA A 95 -4.97 13.33 0.26
C ALA A 95 -5.70 14.36 1.13
N ALA A 96 -4.98 15.30 1.75
CA ALA A 96 -5.58 16.37 2.54
C ALA A 96 -6.44 17.30 1.67
N LYS A 97 -5.91 17.72 0.51
CA LYS A 97 -6.65 18.53 -0.48
C LYS A 97 -7.85 17.77 -1.04
N ALA A 98 -7.69 16.49 -1.37
CA ALA A 98 -8.78 15.64 -1.84
C ALA A 98 -9.91 15.50 -0.81
N LYS A 99 -9.57 15.30 0.47
CA LYS A 99 -10.56 15.29 1.56
C LYS A 99 -11.33 16.60 1.64
N ALA A 100 -10.70 17.75 1.38
CA ALA A 100 -11.35 19.06 1.38
C ALA A 100 -12.31 19.28 0.20
N ILE A 101 -12.11 18.60 -0.94
CA ILE A 101 -13.01 18.66 -2.11
C ILE A 101 -14.35 17.95 -1.86
N LEU A 102 -14.35 16.93 -0.99
CA LEU A 102 -15.53 16.13 -0.69
C LEU A 102 -16.51 16.85 0.23
N THR A 103 -17.80 16.59 0.08
CA THR A 103 -18.84 17.03 1.03
C THR A 103 -18.71 16.28 2.37
N PRO A 104 -19.34 16.77 3.46
CA PRO A 104 -19.36 16.04 4.74
C PRO A 104 -19.85 14.60 4.61
N GLU A 105 -20.90 14.36 3.82
CA GLU A 105 -21.50 13.04 3.61
C GLU A 105 -20.54 12.11 2.86
N GLN A 106 -19.90 12.62 1.80
CA GLN A 106 -18.88 11.88 1.06
C GLN A 106 -17.69 11.52 1.97
N ARG A 107 -17.21 12.47 2.79
CA ARG A 107 -16.14 12.21 3.77
C ARG A 107 -16.53 11.13 4.77
N GLY A 108 -17.77 11.13 5.24
CA GLY A 108 -18.30 10.09 6.12
C GLY A 108 -18.25 8.69 5.50
N ARG A 109 -18.64 8.56 4.23
CA ARG A 109 -18.55 7.28 3.48
C ARG A 109 -17.10 6.81 3.35
N VAL A 110 -16.18 7.70 2.98
CA VAL A 110 -14.75 7.37 2.84
C VAL A 110 -14.11 7.00 4.17
N ALA A 111 -14.50 7.65 5.28
CA ALA A 111 -14.01 7.28 6.61
C ALA A 111 -14.45 5.86 7.02
N GLY A 112 -15.71 5.49 6.74
CA GLY A 112 -16.20 4.11 6.92
C GLY A 112 -15.40 3.08 6.11
N TRP A 113 -14.84 3.51 4.97
CA TRP A 113 -13.68 2.95 4.25
C TRP A 113 -12.62 2.32 5.15
N ALA A 114 -11.98 3.20 5.91
CA ALA A 114 -10.84 2.88 6.75
C ALA A 114 -11.24 2.00 7.93
N ASP A 115 -12.41 2.23 8.50
CA ASP A 115 -12.90 1.45 9.64
C ASP A 115 -13.27 0.02 9.23
N ALA A 116 -13.89 -0.18 8.07
CA ALA A 116 -14.17 -1.51 7.53
C ALA A 116 -12.87 -2.27 7.21
N ALA A 117 -11.85 -1.58 6.67
CA ALA A 117 -10.54 -2.18 6.43
C ALA A 117 -9.87 -2.60 7.76
N ARG A 118 -9.96 -1.78 8.81
CA ARG A 118 -9.45 -2.11 10.15
C ARG A 118 -10.14 -3.33 10.74
N MET A 119 -11.48 -3.40 10.66
CA MET A 119 -12.23 -4.54 11.19
C MET A 119 -11.88 -5.85 10.47
N ARG A 120 -11.64 -5.80 9.15
CA ARG A 120 -11.17 -6.98 8.38
C ARG A 120 -9.77 -7.43 8.79
N MET A 121 -8.85 -6.52 9.09
CA MET A 121 -7.50 -6.88 9.53
C MET A 121 -7.47 -7.41 10.98
N GLN A 122 -8.44 -7.01 11.81
CA GLN A 122 -8.56 -7.47 13.20
C GLN A 122 -9.34 -8.78 13.34
N GLN A 123 -10.06 -9.22 12.31
CA GLN A 123 -10.60 -10.57 12.30
C GLN A 123 -9.45 -11.57 12.16
N PRO A 124 -9.20 -12.44 13.15
CA PRO A 124 -8.29 -13.55 12.95
C PRO A 124 -8.81 -14.33 11.75
N MET A 125 -7.96 -14.54 10.74
CA MET A 125 -8.19 -15.55 9.70
C MET A 125 -8.64 -16.80 10.43
N ARG A 126 -9.94 -17.13 10.36
CA ARG A 126 -10.49 -18.29 11.05
C ARG A 126 -9.58 -19.47 10.70
N PRO A 127 -8.89 -20.08 11.70
CA PRO A 127 -8.13 -21.30 11.46
C PRO A 127 -9.09 -22.29 10.81
N GLY A 128 -8.62 -22.95 9.76
CA GLY A 128 -9.43 -23.80 8.90
C GLY A 128 -10.42 -24.66 9.70
N ARG A 129 -11.62 -24.83 9.14
CA ARG A 129 -12.58 -25.83 9.58
C ARG A 129 -11.83 -27.12 9.98
N PRO A 130 -11.81 -27.49 11.28
CA PRO A 130 -11.18 -28.72 11.70
C PRO A 130 -11.96 -29.92 11.18
N GLY A 131 -11.30 -30.75 10.38
CA GLY A 131 -11.51 -32.20 10.30
C GLY A 131 -12.94 -32.72 10.19
N MET A 132 -13.43 -32.87 8.96
CA MET A 132 -14.21 -34.06 8.61
C MET A 132 -13.26 -35.26 8.49
N ARG A 133 -12.73 -35.71 9.62
CA ARG A 133 -12.09 -37.03 9.76
C ARG A 133 -12.38 -37.56 11.15
N ARG A 134 -13.54 -38.22 11.29
CA ARG A 134 -13.78 -39.26 12.29
C ARG A 134 -15.03 -40.05 11.90
N GLY A 135 -14.81 -41.12 11.14
CA GLY A 135 -15.62 -42.32 11.25
C GLY A 135 -14.73 -43.40 11.87
N PRO A 136 -14.98 -43.85 13.11
CA PRO A 136 -14.30 -45.01 13.67
C PRO A 136 -15.07 -46.27 13.28
N GLY A 137 -14.42 -47.22 12.63
CA GLY A 137 -15.09 -48.48 12.33
C GLY A 137 -14.22 -49.47 11.57
N MET A 138 -13.66 -50.43 12.33
CA MET A 138 -13.61 -51.85 12.00
C MET A 138 -13.00 -52.19 10.62
N GLY A 139 -11.75 -52.61 10.52
CA GLY A 139 -11.34 -53.92 11.00
C GLY A 139 -11.55 -54.98 9.93
N ARG A 140 -10.50 -55.29 9.15
CA ARG A 140 -10.11 -56.63 8.67
C ARG A 140 -9.01 -56.50 7.61
N MET A 141 -7.77 -56.79 8.02
CA MET A 141 -6.90 -57.60 7.15
C MET A 141 -7.52 -59.01 7.07
N PRO A 142 -7.38 -59.74 5.94
CA PRO A 142 -6.20 -60.61 5.88
C PRO A 142 -5.63 -60.93 4.48
N ARG A 143 -4.34 -61.25 4.56
CA ARG A 143 -3.59 -62.32 3.88
C ARG A 143 -3.12 -62.13 2.43
N MET A 144 -1.80 -62.04 2.36
CA MET A 144 -0.94 -62.48 1.28
C MET A 144 -1.34 -63.84 0.70
N ARG A 145 -1.12 -63.98 -0.61
CA ARG A 145 -0.79 -65.23 -1.29
C ARG A 145 0.40 -64.97 -2.23
N PRO A 146 1.49 -65.74 -2.14
CA PRO A 146 2.56 -65.73 -3.15
C PRO A 146 2.31 -66.79 -4.23
N GLY A 147 2.73 -66.49 -5.46
CA GLY A 147 3.00 -67.47 -6.53
C GLY A 147 1.95 -67.54 -7.65
N LEU A 148 2.30 -67.03 -8.84
CA LEU A 148 2.84 -67.79 -9.99
C LEU A 148 3.39 -66.79 -11.03
#